data_AF-A0A314ZJY6-F1
#
_entry.id   AF-A0A314ZJY6-F1
#
_cell.length_a   1.000
_cell.length_b   1.000
_cell.length_c   1.000
_cell.angle_alpha   90.00
_cell.angle_beta   90.00
_cell.angle_gamma   90.00
#
_symmetry.space_group_name_H-M   'P 1'
#
loop_
_entity.id
_entity.type
_entity.pdbx_description
1 polymer ?
#
loop_
_entity_poly.entity_id
_entity_poly.type
_entity_poly.pdbx_seq_one_letter_code
_entity_poly.pdbx_strand_id
1 'polypeptide(L)' 'MIERGMKPPQLDFNKFAADFSRAGKPDIFEELAQKMKFAGKFEVSNVVARWAEMVKKRVQRRDPIDNGGQ' A
#
# COMPACT_ATOMS: atom_id res chain seq x y z
N MET A 1 16.30 -15.80 9.60
CA MET A 1 16.90 -15.27 10.84
C MET A 1 17.38 -13.86 10.53
N ILE A 2 16.88 -12.83 11.21
CA ILE A 2 17.42 -11.46 11.11
C ILE A 2 18.54 -11.40 12.15
N GLU A 3 19.78 -11.22 11.70
CA GLU A 3 20.94 -11.10 12.61
C GLU A 3 20.77 -9.88 13.52
N ARG A 4 20.91 -10.08 14.84
CA ARG A 4 20.93 -9.02 15.86
C ARG A 4 22.09 -8.07 15.56
N GLY A 5 21.81 -7.02 14.80
CA GLY A 5 22.81 -6.02 14.37
C GLY A 5 22.54 -5.41 13.00
N MET A 6 21.76 -6.07 12.14
CA MET A 6 21.28 -5.42 10.91
C MET A 6 20.21 -4.39 11.26
N LYS A 7 20.40 -3.14 10.81
CA LYS A 7 19.29 -2.18 10.78
C LYS A 7 18.12 -2.88 10.08
N PRO A 8 16.91 -2.86 10.65
CA PRO A 8 15.75 -3.38 9.95
C PRO A 8 15.75 -2.72 8.57
N PRO A 9 15.63 -3.51 7.48
CA PRO A 9 15.65 -2.95 6.14
C PRO A 9 14.68 -1.78 6.12
N GLN A 10 15.21 -0.59 5.87
CA GLN A 10 14.37 0.59 5.79
C GLN A 10 13.47 0.37 4.59
N LEU A 11 12.20 0.09 4.87
CA LEU A 11 11.23 -0.17 3.84
C LEU A 11 11.07 1.11 3.03
N ASP A 12 11.59 1.12 1.81
CA ASP A 12 11.48 2.27 0.94
C ASP A 12 10.05 2.36 0.43
N PHE A 13 9.23 3.14 1.14
CA PHE A 13 7.78 3.21 0.93
C PHE A 13 7.40 3.68 -0.48
N ASN A 14 8.20 4.55 -1.09
CA ASN A 14 7.95 5.00 -2.46
C ASN A 14 8.16 3.86 -3.45
N LYS A 15 9.22 3.07 -3.25
CA LYS A 15 9.50 1.90 -4.08
C LYS A 15 8.43 0.82 -3.90
N PHE A 16 8.08 0.51 -2.66
CA PHE A 16 7.04 -0.46 -2.34
C PHE A 16 5.69 -0.07 -2.96
N ALA A 17 5.24 1.18 -2.73
CA ALA A 17 3.98 1.66 -3.31
C ALA A 17 4.02 1.71 -4.85
N ALA A 18 5.16 2.06 -5.46
CA ALA A 18 5.32 2.07 -6.92
C ALA A 18 5.27 0.67 -7.52
N ASP A 19 5.92 -0.31 -6.90
CA ASP A 19 5.89 -1.72 -7.33
C ASP A 19 4.45 -2.28 -7.27
N PHE A 20 3.71 -2.02 -6.18
CA PHE A 20 2.32 -2.49 -6.07
C PHE A 20 1.34 -1.73 -6.95
N SER A 21 1.55 -0.43 -7.15
CA SER A 21 0.79 0.35 -8.13
C SER A 21 1.04 -0.11 -9.56
N ARG A 22 2.27 -0.57 -9.88
CA ARG A 22 2.63 -1.11 -11.20
C ARG A 22 2.15 -2.55 -11.39
N ALA A 23 2.09 -3.34 -10.33
CA ALA A 23 1.55 -4.69 -10.33
C ALA A 23 0.01 -4.73 -10.44
N GLY A 24 -0.66 -3.58 -10.41
CA GLY A 24 -2.12 -3.48 -10.60
C GLY A 24 -2.94 -4.11 -9.48
N LYS A 25 -2.36 -4.25 -8.29
CA LYS A 25 -3.03 -4.85 -7.11
C LYS A 25 -3.18 -3.83 -5.98
N PRO A 26 -4.06 -2.83 -6.12
CA PRO A 26 -4.31 -1.86 -5.05
C PRO A 26 -4.90 -2.52 -3.78
N ASP A 27 -5.63 -3.64 -3.94
CA ASP A 27 -6.25 -4.39 -2.86
C ASP A 27 -5.25 -5.08 -1.91
N ILE A 28 -3.98 -5.19 -2.29
CA ILE A 28 -2.92 -5.78 -1.45
C ILE A 28 -2.78 -5.03 -0.11
N PHE A 29 -2.99 -3.72 -0.11
CA PHE A 29 -2.88 -2.90 1.10
C PHE A 29 -4.12 -3.07 1.99
N GLU A 30 -5.31 -3.23 1.41
CA GLU A 30 -6.52 -3.58 2.17
C GLU A 30 -6.38 -4.97 2.82
N GLU A 31 -5.90 -5.96 2.05
CA GLU A 31 -5.67 -7.31 2.57
C GLU A 31 -4.58 -7.33 3.67
N LEU A 32 -3.50 -6.57 3.50
CA LEU A 32 -2.44 -6.44 4.50
C LEU A 32 -2.94 -5.75 5.77
N ALA A 33 -3.76 -4.70 5.65
CA ALA A 33 -4.38 -4.03 6.80
C ALA A 33 -5.27 -5.01 7.57
N GLN A 34 -6.07 -5.80 6.87
CA GLN A 34 -6.93 -6.81 7.49
C GLN A 34 -6.11 -7.87 8.22
N LYS A 35 -5.05 -8.42 7.59
CA LYS A 35 -4.15 -9.40 8.23
C LYS A 35 -3.44 -8.81 9.46
N MET A 36 -3.00 -7.55 9.41
CA MET A 36 -2.39 -6.86 10.55
C MET A 36 -3.38 -6.68 11.71
N LYS A 37 -4.65 -6.39 11.40
CA LYS A 37 -5.73 -6.30 12.40
C LYS A 37 -5.99 -7.65 13.06
N PHE A 38 -6.04 -8.74 12.30
CA PHE A 38 -6.15 -10.10 12.84
C PHE A 38 -4.95 -10.49 13.70
N ALA A 39 -3.76 -10.00 13.37
CA ALA A 39 -2.55 -10.22 14.16
C ALA A 39 -2.47 -9.35 15.44
N GLY A 40 -3.51 -8.57 15.76
CA GLY A 40 -3.55 -7.68 16.92
C GLY A 40 -2.68 -6.42 16.77
N LYS A 41 -2.12 -6.16 15.58
CA LYS A 41 -1.25 -5.00 15.30
C LYS A 41 -2.09 -3.83 14.79
N PHE A 42 -2.97 -3.32 15.64
CA PHE A 42 -3.98 -2.32 15.26
C PHE A 42 -3.35 -1.02 14.73
N GLU A 43 -2.27 -0.52 15.34
CA GLU A 43 -1.55 0.67 14.86
C GLU A 43 -1.02 0.49 13.44
N VAL A 44 -0.42 -0.67 13.16
CA VAL A 44 0.09 -0.99 11.83
C VAL A 44 -1.06 -1.16 10.83
N SER A 45 -2.18 -1.76 11.25
CA SER A 45 -3.37 -1.88 10.40
C SER A 45 -3.92 -0.52 9.99
N ASN A 46 -3.93 0.46 10.90
CA ASN A 46 -4.46 1.79 10.65
C ASN A 46 -3.57 2.57 9.67
N VAL A 47 -2.25 2.42 9.82
CA VAL A 47 -1.25 3.00 8.91
C VAL A 47 -1.38 2.39 7.51
N VAL A 48 -1.49 1.07 7.41
CA VAL A 48 -1.62 0.36 6.13
C VAL A 48 -2.97 0.66 5.45
N ALA A 49 -4.07 0.78 6.22
CA ALA A 49 -5.37 1.17 5.69
C ALA A 49 -5.34 2.57 5.05
N ARG A 50 -4.67 3.54 5.72
CA ARG A 50 -4.46 4.88 5.15
C ARG A 50 -3.62 4.84 3.88
N TRP A 51 -2.68 3.90 3.75
CA TRP A 51 -1.93 3.68 2.52
C TRP A 51 -2.80 3.12 1.40
N ALA A 52 -3.68 2.17 1.69
CA ALA A 52 -4.63 1.64 0.72
C ALA A 52 -5.46 2.76 0.09
N GLU A 53 -5.97 3.70 0.91
CA GLU A 53 -6.71 4.87 0.43
C GLU A 53 -5.86 5.79 -0.47
N MET A 54 -4.59 6.02 -0.12
CA MET A 54 -3.71 6.86 -0.94
C MET A 54 -3.38 6.22 -2.29
N VAL A 55 -3.15 4.90 -2.33
CA VAL A 55 -2.90 4.18 -3.59
C VAL A 55 -4.16 4.16 -4.45
N LYS A 56 -5.34 3.92 -3.85
CA LYS A 56 -6.63 3.96 -4.54
C LYS A 56 -6.93 5.34 -5.13
N LYS A 57 -6.58 6.43 -4.44
CA LYS A 57 -6.67 7.81 -4.97
C LYS A 57 -5.66 8.07 -6.10
N ARG A 58 -4.45 7.52 -6.02
CA ARG A 58 -3.44 7.65 -7.11
C ARG A 58 -3.84 6.88 -8.37
N VAL A 59 -4.41 5.69 -8.23
CA VAL A 59 -4.95 4.92 -9.36
C VAL A 59 -6.11 5.65 -10.01
N GLN A 60 -7.08 6.15 -9.23
CA GLN A 60 -8.18 6.97 -9.75
C GLN A 60 -7.75 8.28 -10.43
N ARG A 61 -6.55 8.82 -10.12
CA ARG A 61 -5.98 9.96 -10.86
C ARG A 61 -5.23 9.55 -12.12
N ARG A 62 -4.79 8.30 -12.22
CA ARG A 62 -4.07 7.75 -13.39
C ARG A 62 -5.02 7.23 -14.47
N ASP A 63 -6.23 6.86 -14.10
CA ASP A 63 -7.36 6.80 -15.00
C ASP A 63 -8.03 8.18 -15.01
N PRO A 64 -7.57 9.16 -15.81
CA PRO A 64 -8.48 10.21 -16.20
C PRO A 64 -9.67 9.49 -16.82
N ILE A 65 -10.85 9.76 -16.28
CA ILE A 65 -12.12 9.60 -16.98
C ILE A 65 -11.84 9.99 -18.43
N ASP A 66 -11.90 9.01 -19.33
CA ASP A 66 -12.12 9.26 -20.75
C ASP A 66 -13.45 9.99 -20.81
N ASN A 67 -13.38 11.31 -20.68
CA ASN A 67 -14.51 12.16 -20.94
C ASN A 67 -14.51 12.30 -22.46
N GLY A 68 -15.01 11.25 -23.11
CA GLY A 68 -15.48 11.31 -24.48
C GLY A 68 -16.53 12.42 -24.59
N GLY A 69 -16.07 13.58 -25.02
CA GLY A 69 -16.84 14.76 -25.40
C GLY A 69 -15.81 15.77 -25.92
N GLN A 70 -15.78 16.13 -27.20
CA GLN A 70 -16.87 16.35 -28.14
C GLN A 70 -16.31 16.35 -29.57
#